data_AF-A0A495KQ46-F1
#
_entry.id   AF-A0A495KQ46-F1
#
_cell.length_a   1.000
_cell.length_b   1.000
_cell.length_c   1.000
_cell.angle_alpha   90.00
_cell.angle_beta   90.00
_cell.angle_gamma   90.00
#
_symmetry.space_group_name_H-M   'P 1'
#
loop_
_entity.id
_entity.type
_entity.pdbx_description
1 polymer ?
#
loop_
_entity_poly.entity_id
_entity_poly.type
_entity_poly.pdbx_seq_one_letter_code
_entity_poly.pdbx_strand_id
1 'polypeptide(L)'
;MKNEILSLPPELRELAEMYFVMLKSENKTKKRDTLQLNLSGYADVMYLIADIVKVSILALEGETSCTRIPEPMVNISGVLGIILDLIPYEEADLLDKIREAVLLQEISSSIEEEFIIENIFLTTPTSFQITT
;
A
#
# COMPACT_ATOMS: atom_id res chain seq x y z
N MET A 1 -10.40 -8.00 -22.30
CA MET A 1 -11.11 -6.95 -21.53
C MET A 1 -10.33 -5.67 -21.72
N LYS A 2 -10.97 -4.58 -22.15
CA LYS A 2 -10.32 -3.26 -22.20
C LYS A 2 -10.18 -2.82 -20.74
N ASN A 3 -8.95 -2.74 -20.24
CA ASN A 3 -8.68 -2.09 -18.96
C ASN A 3 -8.97 -0.61 -19.17
N GLU A 4 -10.13 -0.16 -18.70
CA GLU A 4 -10.40 1.27 -18.59
C GLU A 4 -9.40 1.82 -17.56
N ILE A 5 -8.45 2.60 -18.06
CA ILE A 5 -7.48 3.28 -17.20
C ILE A 5 -8.27 4.35 -16.45
N LEU A 6 -8.64 4.06 -15.20
CA LEU A 6 -9.28 5.01 -14.31
C LEU A 6 -8.34 6.20 -14.10
N SER A 7 -8.75 7.39 -14.53
CA SER A 7 -8.00 8.61 -14.24
C SER A 7 -8.13 8.92 -12.76
N LEU A 8 -7.01 8.88 -12.05
CA LEU A 8 -6.96 9.27 -10.63
C LEU A 8 -7.18 10.79 -10.49
N PRO A 9 -7.83 11.24 -9.40
CA PRO A 9 -7.86 12.65 -9.02
C PRO A 9 -6.45 13.24 -8.88
N PRO A 10 -6.25 14.54 -9.14
CA PRO A 10 -4.93 15.16 -9.15
C PRO A 10 -4.19 15.05 -7.80
N GLU A 11 -4.90 15.18 -6.68
CA GLU A 11 -4.33 15.04 -5.33
C GLU A 11 -3.75 13.64 -5.09
N LEU A 12 -4.46 12.61 -5.54
CA LEU A 12 -4.05 11.21 -5.47
C LEU A 12 -2.85 10.93 -6.37
N ARG A 13 -2.74 11.65 -7.50
CA ARG A 13 -1.60 11.53 -8.41
C ARG A 13 -0.32 12.11 -7.80
N GLU A 14 -0.40 13.28 -7.16
CA GLU A 14 0.75 13.87 -6.45
C GLU A 14 1.23 12.97 -5.32
N LEU A 15 0.29 12.40 -4.55
CA LEU A 15 0.61 11.43 -3.50
C LEU A 15 1.26 10.17 -4.08
N ALA A 16 0.69 9.61 -5.14
CA ALA A 16 1.23 8.44 -5.84
C ALA A 16 2.64 8.68 -6.40
N GLU A 17 2.93 9.87 -6.92
CA GLU A 17 4.25 10.21 -7.44
C GLU A 17 5.34 10.24 -6.37
N MET A 18 4.99 10.65 -5.15
CA MET A 18 5.90 10.71 -4.00
C MET A 18 6.25 9.33 -3.45
N TYR A 19 5.31 8.37 -3.52
CA TYR A 19 5.49 7.04 -2.95
C TYR A 19 5.90 5.97 -3.98
N PHE A 20 5.51 6.09 -5.26
CA PHE A 20 5.92 5.16 -6.33
C PHE A 20 7.33 5.48 -6.85
N VAL A 21 8.35 5.20 -6.04
CA VAL A 21 9.75 5.54 -6.32
C VAL A 21 10.55 4.31 -6.77
N MET A 22 10.19 3.11 -6.30
CA MET A 22 10.99 1.90 -6.54
C MET A 22 11.07 1.53 -8.02
N LEU A 23 9.92 1.52 -8.74
CA LEU A 23 9.88 1.21 -10.18
C LEU A 23 10.40 2.35 -11.07
N LYS A 24 10.67 3.54 -10.51
CA LYS A 24 11.22 4.70 -11.24
C LYS A 24 12.74 4.76 -11.23
N SER A 25 13.43 3.73 -10.71
CA SER A 25 14.87 3.74 -10.46
C SER A 25 15.74 3.79 -11.74
N GLU A 26 15.85 4.98 -12.36
CA GLU A 26 17.09 5.42 -12.99
C GLU A 26 18.04 5.91 -11.88
N ASN A 27 18.78 5.00 -11.25
CA ASN A 27 19.78 5.40 -10.27
C ASN A 27 20.99 6.05 -10.97
N LYS A 28 20.90 7.35 -11.28
CA LYS A 28 22.00 8.14 -11.87
C LYS A 28 23.11 8.48 -10.86
N THR A 29 22.89 8.26 -9.57
CA THR A 29 23.75 8.71 -8.47
C THR A 29 24.76 7.67 -7.98
N LYS A 30 24.51 6.37 -8.18
CA LYS A 30 25.47 5.31 -7.85
C LYS A 30 26.14 4.86 -9.15
N LYS A 31 27.46 5.08 -9.28
CA LYS A 31 28.33 4.54 -10.36
C LYS A 31 28.39 3.00 -10.31
N ARG A 32 27.26 2.33 -10.40
CA ARG A 32 27.12 0.87 -10.41
C ARG A 32 26.30 0.51 -11.64
N ASP A 33 26.66 -0.58 -12.30
CA ASP A 33 25.90 -1.09 -13.42
C ASP A 33 24.49 -1.43 -12.94
N THR A 34 23.48 -0.77 -13.53
CA THR A 34 22.08 -0.96 -13.17
C THR A 34 21.52 -2.16 -13.91
N LEU A 35 21.10 -3.20 -13.18
CA LEU A 35 20.33 -4.29 -13.76
C LEU A 35 18.86 -3.84 -13.87
N GLN A 36 18.37 -3.65 -15.10
CA GLN A 36 16.96 -3.35 -15.33
C GLN A 36 16.16 -4.65 -15.35
N LEU A 37 15.22 -4.78 -14.41
CA LEU A 37 14.26 -5.89 -14.38
C LEU A 37 12.99 -5.48 -15.12
N ASN A 38 12.59 -6.25 -16.12
CA ASN A 38 11.33 -6.03 -16.85
C ASN A 38 10.18 -6.60 -16.02
N LEU A 39 9.55 -5.74 -15.21
CA LEU A 39 8.40 -6.09 -14.38
C LEU A 39 7.18 -5.31 -14.87
N SER A 40 6.01 -5.96 -14.94
CA SER A 40 4.79 -5.31 -15.45
C SER A 40 4.11 -4.42 -14.40
N GLY A 41 4.44 -4.62 -13.12
CA GLY A 41 3.98 -3.80 -12.01
C GLY A 41 4.47 -4.30 -10.65
N TYR A 42 4.00 -3.64 -9.59
CA TYR A 42 4.39 -3.95 -8.20
C TYR A 42 3.99 -5.37 -7.75
N ALA A 43 2.92 -5.95 -8.30
CA ALA A 43 2.58 -7.34 -8.03
C ALA A 43 3.72 -8.29 -8.43
N ASP A 44 4.30 -8.09 -9.62
CA ASP A 44 5.43 -8.90 -10.11
C ASP A 44 6.68 -8.69 -9.24
N VAL A 45 6.91 -7.46 -8.77
CA VAL A 45 7.99 -7.15 -7.81
C VAL A 45 7.82 -7.99 -6.55
N MET A 46 6.62 -8.00 -5.97
CA MET A 46 6.32 -8.75 -4.75
C MET A 46 6.40 -10.27 -4.97
N TYR A 47 5.96 -10.77 -6.12
CA TYR A 47 6.14 -12.19 -6.47
C TYR A 47 7.61 -12.56 -6.61
N LEU A 48 8.42 -11.72 -7.27
CA LEU A 48 9.86 -11.93 -7.40
C LEU A 48 10.55 -11.96 -6.03
N ILE A 49 10.26 -10.97 -5.17
CA ILE A 49 10.76 -10.94 -3.79
C ILE A 49 10.39 -12.22 -3.05
N ALA A 50 9.11 -12.62 -3.11
CA ALA A 50 8.62 -13.81 -2.45
C ALA A 50 9.30 -15.09 -2.98
N ASP A 51 9.53 -15.21 -4.28
CA ASP A 51 10.17 -16.37 -4.88
C ASP A 51 11.65 -16.47 -4.49
N ILE A 52 12.38 -15.35 -4.46
CA ILE A 52 13.78 -15.34 -4.00
C ILE A 52 13.83 -15.73 -2.51
N VAL A 53 12.91 -15.22 -1.67
CA VAL A 53 12.82 -15.61 -0.26
C VAL A 53 12.54 -17.10 -0.10
N LYS A 54 11.56 -17.65 -0.83
CA LYS A 54 11.21 -19.08 -0.77
C LYS A 54 12.40 -19.96 -1.18
N VAL A 55 13.11 -19.61 -2.25
CA VAL A 55 14.29 -20.34 -2.69
C VAL A 55 15.42 -20.24 -1.66
N SER A 56 15.59 -19.08 -1.03
CA SER A 56 16.58 -18.89 0.03
C SER A 56 16.27 -19.74 1.27
N ILE A 57 14.99 -19.84 1.65
CA ILE A 57 14.53 -20.74 2.72
C ILE A 57 14.85 -22.19 2.36
N LEU A 58 14.47 -22.64 1.15
CA LEU A 58 14.77 -23.99 0.67
C LEU A 58 16.28 -24.28 0.67
N ALA A 59 17.10 -23.30 0.29
CA ALA A 59 18.55 -23.43 0.28
C ALA A 59 19.17 -23.48 1.69
N LEU A 60 18.55 -22.81 2.68
CA LEU A 60 18.96 -22.87 4.09
C LEU A 60 18.53 -24.18 4.76
N GLU A 61 17.38 -24.72 4.39
CA GLU A 61 16.84 -25.98 4.93
C GLU A 61 17.49 -27.22 4.30
N GLY A 62 18.03 -27.09 3.08
CA GLY A 62 18.69 -28.18 2.35
C GLY A 62 20.12 -28.47 2.83
N GLU A 63 20.71 -29.56 2.30
CA GLU A 63 22.12 -29.86 2.52
C GLU A 63 23.00 -28.76 1.90
N THR A 64 23.67 -28.00 2.77
CA THR A 64 24.56 -26.90 2.38
C THR A 64 25.91 -27.40 1.84
N SER A 65 26.15 -28.71 1.79
CA SER A 65 27.37 -29.29 1.21
C SER A 65 27.28 -29.42 -0.32
N CYS A 66 27.21 -28.29 -1.02
CA CYS A 66 27.33 -28.26 -2.47
C CYS A 66 28.81 -28.11 -2.87
N THR A 67 29.41 -29.14 -3.45
CA THR A 67 30.82 -29.11 -3.91
C THR A 67 31.09 -28.08 -5.00
N ARG A 68 30.04 -27.60 -5.69
CA ARG A 68 30.13 -26.62 -6.78
C ARG A 68 30.04 -25.17 -6.30
N ILE A 69 29.45 -24.91 -5.13
CA ILE A 69 29.21 -23.56 -4.63
C ILE A 69 30.06 -23.34 -3.38
N PRO A 70 31.11 -22.50 -3.45
CA PRO A 70 31.87 -22.14 -2.25
C PRO A 70 31.01 -21.29 -1.32
N GLU A 71 31.13 -21.54 -0.01
CA GLU A 71 30.48 -20.79 1.07
C GLU A 71 28.98 -20.51 0.85
N PRO A 72 28.15 -21.54 0.64
CA PRO A 72 26.75 -21.37 0.25
C PRO A 72 25.94 -20.54 1.25
N MET A 73 26.27 -20.61 2.54
CA MET A 73 25.63 -19.77 3.56
C MET A 73 25.88 -18.27 3.36
N VAL A 74 27.11 -17.88 3.00
CA VAL A 74 27.48 -16.48 2.73
C VAL A 74 26.74 -16.01 1.47
N ASN A 75 26.66 -16.86 0.46
CA ASN A 75 25.97 -16.54 -0.79
C ASN A 75 24.46 -16.34 -0.58
N ILE A 76 23.82 -17.22 0.19
CA ILE A 76 22.40 -17.09 0.53
C ILE A 76 22.17 -15.81 1.35
N SER A 77 23.03 -15.52 2.32
CA SER A 77 22.96 -14.26 3.09
C SER A 77 23.12 -13.03 2.19
N GLY A 78 24.00 -13.08 1.18
CA GLY A 78 24.17 -12.02 0.20
C GLY A 78 22.92 -11.79 -0.65
N VAL A 79 22.28 -12.87 -1.11
CA VAL A 79 21.01 -12.80 -1.85
C VAL A 79 19.89 -12.21 -0.98
N LEU A 80 19.77 -12.65 0.26
CA LEU A 80 18.81 -12.08 1.22
C LEU A 80 19.06 -10.59 1.48
N GLY A 81 20.32 -10.16 1.52
CA GLY A 81 20.68 -8.74 1.61
C GLY A 81 20.19 -7.92 0.42
N ILE A 82 20.31 -8.45 -0.80
CA ILE A 82 19.77 -7.80 -2.01
C ILE A 82 18.25 -7.72 -1.98
N ILE A 83 17.56 -8.74 -1.46
CA ILE A 83 16.10 -8.72 -1.32
C ILE A 83 15.66 -7.58 -0.40
N LEU A 84 16.36 -7.33 0.71
CA LEU A 84 16.02 -6.24 1.63
C LEU A 84 16.03 -4.87 0.94
N ASP A 85 16.96 -4.67 0.00
CA ASP A 85 17.04 -3.45 -0.82
C ASP A 85 15.93 -3.37 -1.88
N LEU A 86 15.24 -4.49 -2.17
CA LEU A 86 14.14 -4.56 -3.13
C LEU A 86 12.76 -4.42 -2.47
N ILE A 87 12.65 -4.30 -1.14
CA ILE A 87 11.33 -4.18 -0.51
C ILE A 87 10.79 -2.75 -0.73
N PRO A 88 9.59 -2.58 -1.34
CA PRO A 88 8.99 -1.26 -1.59
C PRO A 88 8.30 -0.71 -0.32
N TYR A 89 9.09 -0.22 0.64
CA TYR A 89 8.57 0.27 1.92
C TYR A 89 7.69 1.50 1.76
N GLU A 90 8.11 2.47 0.94
CA GLU A 90 7.38 3.70 0.68
C GLU A 90 6.01 3.40 0.04
N GLU A 91 5.96 2.47 -0.91
CA GLU A 91 4.69 2.06 -1.50
C GLU A 91 3.78 1.30 -0.52
N ALA A 92 4.36 0.51 0.39
CA ALA A 92 3.60 -0.13 1.46
C ALA A 92 2.95 0.91 2.40
N ASP A 93 3.69 1.95 2.79
CA ASP A 93 3.15 3.06 3.59
C ASP A 93 2.00 3.78 2.87
N LEU A 94 2.09 3.97 1.55
CA LEU A 94 0.99 4.52 0.75
C LEU A 94 -0.24 3.62 0.81
N LEU A 95 -0.06 2.30 0.65
CA LEU A 95 -1.17 1.35 0.69
C LEU A 95 -1.87 1.35 2.06
N ASP A 96 -1.12 1.47 3.15
CA ASP A 96 -1.69 1.58 4.49
C ASP A 96 -2.50 2.87 4.67
N LYS A 97 -2.02 4.02 4.16
CA LYS A 97 -2.77 5.28 4.17
C LYS A 97 -4.06 5.20 3.35
N ILE A 98 -4.03 4.56 2.18
CA ILE A 98 -5.22 4.34 1.35
C ILE A 98 -6.21 3.46 2.09
N ARG A 99 -5.75 2.37 2.71
CA ARG A 99 -6.59 1.48 3.51
C ARG A 99 -7.26 2.22 4.65
N GLU A 100 -6.51 3.04 5.40
CA GLU A 100 -7.07 3.85 6.49
C GLU A 100 -8.14 4.82 5.98
N ALA A 101 -7.87 5.55 4.90
CA ALA A 101 -8.82 6.49 4.32
C ALA A 101 -10.13 5.82 3.87
N VAL A 102 -10.05 4.62 3.27
CA VAL A 102 -11.23 3.86 2.84
C VAL A 102 -12.05 3.37 4.03
N LEU A 103 -11.39 2.83 5.06
CA LEU A 103 -12.08 2.31 6.26
C LEU A 103 -12.69 3.42 7.11
N LEU A 104 -12.09 4.60 7.17
CA LEU A 104 -12.63 5.75 7.92
C LEU A 104 -13.89 6.35 7.27
N GLN A 105 -14.05 6.26 5.94
CA GLN A 105 -15.27 6.74 5.25
C GLN A 105 -16.53 5.93 5.60
N GLU A 106 -16.38 4.67 6.03
CA GLU A 106 -17.51 3.87 6.53
C GLU A 106 -18.06 4.40 7.86
N ILE A 107 -17.25 5.09 8.65
CA ILE A 107 -17.66 5.62 9.95
C ILE A 107 -18.44 6.94 9.78
N SER A 108 -18.03 7.82 8.86
CA SER A 108 -18.72 9.10 8.63
C SER A 108 -20.06 8.96 7.92
N SER A 109 -20.24 7.94 7.08
CA SER A 109 -21.52 7.66 6.40
C SER A 109 -22.58 7.03 7.33
N SER A 110 -22.17 6.43 8.45
CA SER A 110 -23.08 5.85 9.44
C SER A 110 -23.69 6.84 10.44
N ILE A 111 -23.10 8.03 10.62
CA ILE A 111 -23.55 9.00 11.64
C ILE A 111 -24.56 10.02 11.08
N GLU A 112 -24.60 10.25 9.76
CA GLU A 112 -25.54 11.23 9.16
C GLU A 112 -26.97 10.69 8.96
N GLU A 113 -27.21 9.37 9.03
CA GLU A 113 -28.54 8.79 8.79
C GLU A 113 -29.36 8.48 10.07
N GLU A 114 -28.88 8.78 11.29
CA GLU A 114 -29.58 8.41 12.55
C GLU A 114 -30.30 9.56 13.28
N PHE A 115 -30.58 10.68 12.61
CA PHE A 115 -31.53 11.68 13.13
C PHE A 115 -32.79 11.80 12.27
N ILE A 116 -33.65 10.79 12.33
CA ILE A 116 -35.06 10.97 11.97
C ILE A 116 -35.74 11.69 13.15
N ILE A 117 -35.92 13.00 13.04
CA ILE A 117 -36.80 13.73 13.98
C ILE A 117 -38.23 13.27 13.69
N GLU A 118 -38.72 12.31 14.47
CA GLU A 118 -40.04 11.71 14.24
C GLU A 118 -41.18 12.67 14.61
N ASN A 119 -40.99 13.61 15.54
CA ASN A 119 -41.99 14.63 15.87
C ASN A 119 -41.37 15.95 16.37
N ILE A 120 -41.85 17.07 15.83
CA ILE A 120 -41.64 18.42 16.37
C ILE A 120 -42.98 18.90 16.94
N PHE A 121 -43.06 19.10 18.25
CA PHE A 121 -44.23 19.70 18.87
C PHE A 121 -44.00 21.20 19.06
N LEU A 122 -44.65 22.01 18.23
CA LEU A 122 -44.81 23.44 18.45
C LEU A 122 -46.07 23.67 19.27
N THR A 123 -45.92 24.13 20.51
CA THR A 123 -47.05 24.62 21.30
C THR A 123 -47.32 26.07 20.91
N THR A 124 -48.59 26.38 20.63
CA THR A 124 -49.00 27.78 20.44
C THR A 124 -48.96 28.50 21.79
N PRO A 125 -48.48 29.75 21.85
CA PRO A 125 -48.54 30.52 23.09
C PRO A 125 -49.99 30.65 23.52
N THR A 126 -50.29 30.16 24.73
CA THR A 126 -51.60 30.31 25.36
C THR A 126 -51.95 31.79 25.35
N SER A 127 -53.02 32.13 24.62
CA SER A 127 -53.57 33.47 24.48
C SER A 127 -53.43 34.28 25.77
N PHE A 128 -52.88 35.49 25.66
CA PHE A 128 -52.99 36.51 26.70
C PHE A 128 -54.46 36.64 27.11
N GLN A 129 -54.82 36.08 28.26
CA GLN A 129 -56.10 36.39 28.89
C GLN A 129 -56.00 37.80 29.45
N ILE A 130 -56.47 38.77 28.67
CA ILE A 130 -56.80 40.10 29.18
C ILE A 130 -58.16 39.94 29.86
N THR A 131 -58.15 39.72 31.18
CA THR A 131 -59.34 39.95 32.01
C THR A 131 -59.38 41.43 32.38
N THR A 132 -60.50 42.04 32.02
CA THR A 132 -60.89 43.44 32.29
C THR A 132 -61.15 43.67 33.77
#